data_AF-A0A3D5SHN9-F1
#
_entry.id   AF-A0A3D5SHN9-F1
#
_cell.length_a   1.000
_cell.length_b   1.000
_cell.length_c   1.000
_cell.angle_alpha   90.00
_cell.angle_beta   90.00
_cell.angle_gamma   90.00
#
_symmetry.space_group_name_H-M   'P 1'
#
loop_
_entity.id
_entity.type
_entity.pdbx_description
1 polymer ?
#
loop_
_entity_poly.entity_id
_entity_poly.type
_entity_poly.pdbx_seq_one_letter_code
_entity_poly.pdbx_strand_id
1 'polypeptide(L)'
;MVRTKILPYPRNHLDKPYSHLQPLVDAMIEAGNEPVRDGGFYMDRDGWRCDLKRSIDFQLLANKFEFPKSIILSEPLDKIFCQNTWVEIKGSVDPQ
;
A
#
# COMPACT_ATOMS: atom_id res chain seq x y z
N MET A 1 -5.05 20.13 -9.41
CA MET A 1 -3.99 19.09 -9.45
C MET A 1 -4.57 17.84 -10.09
N VAL A 2 -3.79 17.15 -10.92
CA VAL A 2 -4.19 15.86 -11.51
C VAL A 2 -3.76 14.76 -10.54
N ARG A 3 -4.69 13.87 -10.17
CA ARG A 3 -4.41 12.72 -9.31
C ARG A 3 -3.84 11.56 -10.13
N THR A 4 -2.94 10.79 -9.52
CA THR A 4 -2.33 9.62 -10.15
C THR A 4 -3.27 8.42 -10.05
N LYS A 5 -3.53 7.74 -11.15
CA LYS A 5 -4.38 6.53 -11.16
C LYS A 5 -3.59 5.31 -10.75
N ILE A 6 -4.05 4.62 -9.70
CA ILE A 6 -3.54 3.30 -9.33
C ILE A 6 -4.13 2.25 -10.26
N LEU A 7 -3.29 1.33 -10.73
CA LEU A 7 -3.73 0.23 -11.59
C LEU A 7 -4.39 -0.87 -10.73
N PRO A 8 -5.39 -1.58 -11.26
CA PRO A 8 -6.03 -2.69 -10.53
C PRO A 8 -5.14 -3.95 -10.42
N TYR A 9 -4.06 -4.01 -11.17
CA TYR A 9 -3.08 -5.09 -11.26
C TYR A 9 -1.68 -4.52 -11.55
N PRO A 10 -0.61 -5.30 -11.35
CA PRO A 10 0.71 -5.00 -11.92
C PRO A 10 0.64 -4.70 -13.41
N ARG A 11 1.52 -3.81 -13.89
CA ARG A 11 1.55 -3.42 -15.31
C ARG A 11 1.96 -4.60 -16.20
N ASN A 12 2.89 -5.44 -15.74
CA ASN A 12 3.30 -6.66 -16.43
C ASN A 12 2.99 -7.90 -15.60
N HIS A 13 2.63 -9.00 -16.26
CA HIS A 13 2.32 -10.28 -15.59
C HIS A 13 3.53 -10.94 -14.90
N LEU A 14 4.75 -10.51 -15.22
CA LEU A 14 5.99 -10.97 -14.59
C LEU A 14 6.38 -10.14 -13.36
N ASP A 15 5.75 -8.98 -13.17
CA ASP A 15 6.03 -8.12 -12.02
C ASP A 15 5.53 -8.77 -10.73
N LYS A 16 6.12 -8.37 -9.60
CA LYS A 16 5.64 -8.83 -8.29
C LYS A 16 4.18 -8.38 -8.07
N PRO A 17 3.33 -9.19 -7.40
CA PRO A 17 1.92 -8.87 -7.20
C PRO A 17 1.67 -7.49 -6.57
N TYR A 18 2.56 -7.02 -5.71
CA TYR A 18 2.45 -5.74 -5.02
C TYR A 18 2.89 -4.51 -5.84
N SER A 19 3.51 -4.68 -7.01
CA SER A 19 4.22 -3.58 -7.69
C SER A 19 3.33 -2.37 -8.03
N HIS A 20 2.05 -2.60 -8.33
CA HIS A 20 1.08 -1.54 -8.59
C HIS A 20 0.70 -0.72 -7.35
N LEU A 21 1.00 -1.21 -6.14
CA LEU A 21 0.80 -0.51 -4.87
C LEU A 21 2.06 0.21 -4.37
N GLN A 22 3.22 -0.03 -4.99
CA GLN A 22 4.46 0.64 -4.63
C GLN A 22 4.33 2.17 -4.57
N PRO A 23 3.63 2.85 -5.50
CA PRO A 23 3.45 4.30 -5.43
C PRO A 23 2.77 4.79 -4.15
N LEU A 24 1.92 3.97 -3.52
CA LEU A 24 1.28 4.32 -2.26
C LEU A 24 2.29 4.34 -1.11
N VAL A 25 3.13 3.31 -1.04
CA VAL A 25 4.20 3.20 -0.03
C VAL A 25 5.21 4.32 -0.22
N ASP A 26 5.63 4.58 -1.46
CA ASP A 26 6.57 5.66 -1.77
C ASP A 26 6.02 7.02 -1.33
N ALA A 27 4.74 7.30 -1.61
CA ALA A 27 4.11 8.56 -1.18
C ALA A 27 4.03 8.71 0.34
N MET A 28 3.86 7.61 1.08
CA MET A 28 3.88 7.63 2.55
C MET A 28 5.31 7.80 3.09
N ILE A 29 6.31 7.22 2.45
CA ILE A 29 7.73 7.42 2.78
C ILE A 29 8.15 8.87 2.55
N GLU A 30 7.76 9.46 1.41
CA GLU A 30 7.98 10.88 1.11
C GLU A 30 7.35 11.81 2.15
N ALA A 31 6.22 11.40 2.75
CA ALA A 31 5.55 12.13 3.82
C ALA A 31 6.16 11.85 5.21
N GLY A 32 7.25 11.09 5.27
CA GLY A 32 7.99 10.80 6.50
C GLY A 32 7.53 9.57 7.25
N ASN A 33 6.70 8.70 6.67
CA ASN A 33 6.47 7.35 7.21
C ASN A 33 7.63 6.42 6.81
N GLU A 34 7.70 5.23 7.40
CA GLU A 34 8.76 4.26 7.16
C GLU A 34 8.17 2.85 7.21
N PRO A 35 8.59 1.93 6.33
CA PRO A 35 8.28 0.52 6.50
C PRO A 35 8.95 -0.07 7.74
N VAL A 36 8.34 -1.09 8.34
CA VAL A 36 8.91 -1.85 9.46
C VAL A 36 10.10 -2.71 9.00
N ARG A 37 10.04 -3.25 7.77
CA ARG A 37 11.10 -4.07 7.19
C ARG A 37 11.85 -3.31 6.10
N ASP A 38 13.17 -3.49 6.05
CA ASP A 38 14.01 -2.97 4.98
C ASP A 38 13.52 -3.45 3.61
N GLY A 39 13.37 -2.52 2.67
CA GLY A 39 12.82 -2.79 1.34
C GLY A 39 11.30 -2.78 1.24
N GLY A 40 10.57 -2.62 2.35
CA GLY A 40 9.12 -2.40 2.33
C GLY A 40 8.30 -3.68 2.25
N PHE A 41 7.89 -4.06 1.03
CA PHE A 41 7.04 -5.24 0.83
C PHE A 41 7.81 -6.54 1.08
N TYR A 42 7.16 -7.46 1.78
CA TYR A 42 7.67 -8.80 2.06
C TYR A 42 6.55 -9.84 1.91
N MET A 43 6.94 -11.10 1.77
CA MET A 43 6.02 -12.22 1.63
C MET A 43 6.02 -13.05 2.91
N ASP A 44 4.84 -13.30 3.47
CA ASP A 44 4.63 -14.26 4.56
C ASP A 44 3.63 -15.35 4.15
N ARG A 45 3.13 -16.12 5.13
CA ARG A 45 2.17 -17.22 4.89
C ARG A 45 0.82 -16.75 4.34
N ASP A 46 0.45 -15.50 4.60
CA ASP A 46 -0.86 -14.92 4.26
C ASP A 46 -0.78 -14.10 2.96
N GLY A 47 0.43 -13.79 2.48
CA GLY A 47 0.67 -13.22 1.16
C GLY A 47 1.73 -12.12 1.17
N TRP A 48 1.63 -11.22 0.19
CA TRP A 48 2.48 -10.03 0.14
C TRP A 48 1.91 -8.93 1.04
N ARG A 49 2.78 -8.33 1.84
CA ARG A 49 2.40 -7.28 2.77
C ARG A 49 3.48 -6.22 2.93
N CYS A 50 3.07 -5.01 3.31
CA CYS A 50 3.95 -3.95 3.78
C CYS A 50 3.39 -3.42 5.11
N ASP A 51 4.21 -3.43 6.16
CA ASP A 51 3.84 -2.82 7.43
C ASP A 51 4.59 -1.50 7.58
N LEU A 52 3.90 -0.47 8.04
CA LEU A 52 4.44 0.86 8.28
C LEU A 52 4.57 1.11 9.78
N LYS A 53 5.61 1.87 10.16
CA LYS A 53 5.88 2.24 11.55
C LYS A 53 4.85 3.22 12.13
N ARG A 54 4.12 3.96 11.27
CA ARG A 54 3.09 4.93 11.65
C ARG A 54 1.81 4.67 10.86
N SER A 55 0.71 5.26 11.31
CA SER A 55 -0.59 5.11 10.64
C SER A 55 -0.58 5.62 9.21
N ILE A 56 -1.47 5.06 8.40
CA ILE A 56 -1.64 5.45 7.01
C ILE A 56 -2.32 6.81 6.98
N ASP A 57 -1.71 7.76 6.27
CA ASP A 57 -2.34 9.04 5.98
C ASP A 57 -3.30 8.89 4.78
N PHE A 58 -4.53 8.46 5.07
CA PHE A 58 -5.55 8.26 4.04
C PHE A 58 -5.94 9.56 3.32
N GLN A 59 -5.83 10.70 3.98
CA GLN A 59 -6.13 11.99 3.37
C GLN A 59 -5.06 12.36 2.34
N LEU A 60 -3.78 12.17 2.66
CA LEU A 60 -2.68 12.30 1.71
C LEU A 60 -2.91 11.42 0.48
N LEU A 61 -3.28 10.16 0.70
CA LEU A 61 -3.52 9.21 -0.38
C LEU A 61 -4.74 9.60 -1.25
N ALA A 62 -5.84 10.04 -0.65
CA ALA A 62 -7.03 10.51 -1.37
C ALA A 62 -6.77 11.79 -2.19
N ASN A 63 -5.85 12.64 -1.73
CA ASN A 63 -5.42 13.85 -2.43
C ASN A 63 -4.45 13.56 -3.59
N LYS A 64 -3.61 12.52 -3.49
CA LYS A 64 -2.61 12.16 -4.51
C LYS A 64 -3.13 11.16 -5.55
N PHE A 65 -4.05 10.27 -5.19
CA PHE A 65 -4.39 9.09 -5.99
C PHE A 65 -5.88 8.93 -6.30
N GLU A 66 -6.15 8.26 -7.42
CA GLU A 66 -7.45 7.68 -7.77
C GLU A 66 -7.36 6.15 -7.68
N PHE A 67 -8.30 5.55 -6.95
CA PHE A 67 -8.29 4.13 -6.63
C PHE A 67 -9.29 3.34 -7.50
N PRO A 68 -8.90 2.18 -8.05
CA PRO A 68 -9.85 1.27 -8.67
C PRO A 68 -10.64 0.50 -7.58
N LYS A 69 -11.79 -0.07 -7.95
CA LYS A 69 -12.68 -0.80 -7.02
C LYS A 69 -12.00 -1.96 -6.27
N SER A 70 -10.92 -2.50 -6.82
CA SER A 70 -10.16 -3.58 -6.19
C SER A 70 -9.34 -3.12 -4.99
N ILE A 71 -9.08 -1.82 -4.83
CA ILE A 71 -8.34 -1.27 -3.69
C ILE A 71 -9.32 -0.79 -2.62
N ILE A 72 -9.30 -1.47 -1.49
CA ILE A 72 -10.10 -1.13 -0.31
C ILE A 72 -9.20 -0.35 0.64
N LEU A 73 -9.59 0.90 0.91
CA LEU A 73 -9.04 1.70 2.00
C LEU A 73 -9.92 1.49 3.24
N SER A 74 -9.32 1.04 4.34
CA SER A 74 -10.00 0.79 5.60
C SER A 74 -9.34 1.59 6.70
N GLU A 75 -9.81 2.82 6.91
CA GLU A 75 -9.36 3.68 8.01
C GLU A 75 -9.55 3.02 9.39
N PRO A 76 -10.68 2.34 9.69
CA PRO A 76 -10.86 1.71 11.01
C PRO A 76 -9.86 0.57 11.30
N LEU A 77 -9.29 -0.04 10.26
CA LEU A 77 -8.31 -1.12 10.38
C LEU A 77 -6.88 -0.64 10.09
N ASP A 78 -6.70 0.66 9.84
CA ASP A 78 -5.45 1.26 9.38
C ASP A 78 -4.79 0.45 8.26
N LYS A 79 -5.60 0.06 7.26
CA LYS A 79 -5.23 -0.93 6.24
C LYS A 79 -5.63 -0.53 4.83
N ILE A 80 -4.79 -0.89 3.87
CA ILE A 80 -5.10 -0.91 2.43
C ILE A 80 -5.02 -2.35 1.95
N PHE A 81 -6.02 -2.79 1.19
CA PHE A 81 -6.06 -4.15 0.66
C PHE A 81 -6.41 -4.15 -0.83
N CYS A 82 -5.63 -4.87 -1.63
CA CYS A 82 -5.99 -5.15 -3.02
C CYS A 82 -6.65 -6.51 -3.14
N GLN A 83 -7.94 -6.54 -3.48
CA GLN A 83 -8.71 -7.78 -3.65
C GLN A 83 -8.24 -8.64 -4.83
N ASN A 84 -7.61 -8.03 -5.82
CA ASN A 84 -7.17 -8.73 -7.03
C ASN A 84 -5.89 -9.53 -6.80
N THR A 85 -4.95 -8.98 -6.02
CA THR A 85 -3.62 -9.56 -5.80
C THR A 85 -3.40 -10.04 -4.38
N TRP A 86 -4.38 -9.85 -3.50
CA TRP A 86 -4.33 -10.20 -2.07
C TRP A 86 -3.14 -9.58 -1.34
N VAL A 87 -2.78 -8.35 -1.72
CA VAL A 87 -1.67 -7.60 -1.11
C VAL A 87 -2.22 -6.66 -0.04
N GLU A 88 -1.58 -6.63 1.13
CA GLU A 88 -1.93 -5.74 2.24
C GLU A 88 -0.88 -4.66 2.50
N ILE A 89 -1.32 -3.45 2.88
CA ILE A 89 -0.48 -2.44 3.54
C ILE A 89 -1.14 -2.11 4.88
N LYS A 90 -0.39 -2.17 5.99
CA LYS A 90 -0.89 -1.88 7.33
C LYS A 90 -0.10 -0.75 7.98
N GLY A 91 -0.81 0.19 8.60
CA GLY A 91 -0.24 1.24 9.44
C GLY A 91 -0.05 0.80 10.88
N SER A 92 0.79 1.53 11.60
CA SER A 92 0.98 1.44 13.06
C SER A 92 1.17 0.01 13.59
N VAL A 93 1.96 -0.79 12.87
CA VAL A 93 2.30 -2.13 13.34
C VAL A 93 3.46 -2.03 14.32
N ASP A 94 3.24 -2.44 15.56
CA ASP A 94 4.33 -2.59 16.52
C ASP A 94 5.34 -3.62 15.99
N PRO A 95 6.65 -3.27 15.90
CA PRO A 95 7.67 -4.25 15.60
C PRO A 95 7.71 -5.29 16.72
N GLN A 96 7.30 -6.53 16.41
CA GLN A 96 7.50 -7.69 17.30
C GLN A 96 8.96 -8.12 17.30
#